data_AF-A0A1M7UY23-F1
#
_entry.id   AF-A0A1M7UY23-F1
#
_cell.length_a   1.000
_cell.length_b   1.000
_cell.length_c   1.000
_cell.angle_alpha   90.00
_cell.angle_beta   90.00
_cell.angle_gamma   90.00
#
_symmetry.space_group_name_H-M   'P 1'
#
loop_
_entity.id
_entity.type
_entity.pdbx_description
1 polymer ?
#
loop_
_entity_poly.entity_id
_entity_poly.type
_entity_poly.pdbx_seq_one_letter_code
_entity_poly.pdbx_strand_id
1 'polypeptide(L)'
;MNYDELKEDFTQAWYDELFRRLRKEGYSVKLVNDNDIYANIYWEEALVCQIDQNKDLSGDWSGKIVKKIAEETAEYVFTHRTSSPIKCSISGRRLRGFRKLLAFNDQVLAARSIHGSGYQFATGYRTILTMNYYILDKRFSDYVKACEDFALRAGLIDQDRIFSESEMLVIRSGLTQLISMTPSQVTFEELKAIGSVLNKISFCLVPKEKQFNSLNSNDHEFDQLEL
;
A
#
# COMPACT_ATOMS: atom_id res chain seq x y z
N MET A 1 7.59 -19.33 25.39
CA MET A 1 6.53 -18.30 25.39
C MET A 1 5.21 -19.03 25.22
N ASN A 2 4.35 -18.96 26.22
CA ASN A 2 3.02 -19.57 26.16
C ASN A 2 2.11 -18.72 25.25
N TYR A 3 1.00 -19.30 24.76
CA TYR A 3 0.04 -18.64 23.87
C TYR A 3 -0.50 -17.32 24.46
N ASP A 4 -0.78 -17.30 25.77
CA ASP A 4 -1.32 -16.11 26.44
C ASP A 4 -0.30 -14.96 26.47
N GLU A 5 0.98 -15.24 26.72
CA GLU A 5 2.06 -14.25 26.67
C GLU A 5 2.24 -13.67 25.25
N LEU A 6 2.10 -14.50 24.21
CA LEU A 6 2.15 -14.06 22.80
C LEU A 6 0.96 -13.16 22.47
N LYS A 7 -0.22 -13.50 22.96
CA LYS A 7 -1.44 -12.73 22.77
C LYS A 7 -1.35 -11.37 23.45
N GLU A 8 -0.80 -11.30 24.65
CA GLU A 8 -0.58 -10.05 25.39
C GLU A 8 0.48 -9.17 24.72
N ASP A 9 1.67 -9.70 24.39
CA ASP A 9 2.73 -8.95 23.68
C ASP A 9 2.24 -8.40 22.33
N PHE A 10 1.48 -9.20 21.57
CA PHE A 10 0.86 -8.73 20.34
C PHE A 10 -0.15 -7.60 20.59
N THR A 11 -1.03 -7.78 21.57
CA THR A 11 -2.10 -6.81 21.87
C THR A 11 -1.50 -5.45 22.26
N GLN A 12 -0.49 -5.44 23.12
CA GLN A 12 0.20 -4.21 23.50
C GLN A 12 0.90 -3.57 22.30
N ALA A 13 1.62 -4.37 21.50
CA ALA A 13 2.31 -3.87 20.31
C ALA A 13 1.35 -3.28 19.26
N TRP A 14 0.15 -3.83 19.16
CA TRP A 14 -0.90 -3.32 18.27
C TRP A 14 -1.45 -1.99 18.78
N TYR A 15 -1.79 -1.87 20.07
CA TYR A 15 -2.27 -0.60 20.64
C TYR A 15 -1.25 0.52 20.50
N ASP A 16 0.02 0.25 20.83
CA ASP A 16 1.10 1.25 20.74
C ASP A 16 1.22 1.80 19.32
N GLU A 17 1.18 0.91 18.33
CA GLU A 17 1.32 1.28 16.93
C GLU A 17 0.05 1.95 16.36
N LEU A 18 -1.14 1.44 16.73
CA LEU A 18 -2.42 2.01 16.32
C LEU A 18 -2.53 3.45 16.82
N PHE A 19 -2.28 3.68 18.11
CA PHE A 19 -2.37 5.02 18.67
C PHE A 19 -1.30 5.96 18.13
N ARG A 20 -0.11 5.45 17.82
CA ARG A 20 0.91 6.24 17.12
C ARG A 20 0.43 6.66 15.71
N ARG A 21 -0.17 5.75 14.95
CA ARG A 21 -0.72 6.06 13.61
C ARG A 21 -1.88 7.04 13.69
N LEU A 22 -2.84 6.83 14.58
CA LEU A 22 -3.98 7.73 14.77
C LEU A 22 -3.52 9.15 15.12
N ARG A 23 -2.55 9.31 16.03
CA ARG A 23 -1.98 10.63 16.36
C ARG A 23 -1.29 11.28 15.17
N LYS A 24 -0.60 10.50 14.33
CA LYS A 24 0.04 11.01 13.10
C LYS A 24 -0.99 11.52 12.09
N GLU A 25 -2.15 10.90 12.02
CA GLU A 25 -3.27 11.30 11.17
C GLU A 25 -4.11 12.44 11.77
N GLY A 26 -3.82 12.90 12.99
CA GLY A 26 -4.50 14.04 13.65
C GLY A 26 -5.54 13.68 14.70
N TYR A 27 -5.77 12.40 14.97
CA TYR A 27 -6.70 11.97 16.01
C TYR A 27 -6.08 12.06 17.41
N SER A 28 -6.90 12.38 18.41
CA SER A 28 -6.53 12.25 19.81
C SER A 28 -7.11 10.96 20.40
N VAL A 29 -6.37 10.33 21.32
CA VAL A 29 -6.75 9.06 21.94
C VAL A 29 -6.74 9.25 23.45
N LYS A 30 -7.86 8.95 24.10
CA LYS A 30 -8.01 8.97 25.56
C LYS A 30 -8.34 7.56 26.06
N LEU A 31 -7.45 7.02 26.89
CA LEU A 31 -7.71 5.76 27.59
C LEU A 31 -8.77 5.99 28.67
N VAL A 32 -9.78 5.14 28.68
CA VAL A 32 -10.88 5.19 29.65
C VAL A 32 -10.77 4.01 30.61
N ASN A 33 -10.50 2.81 30.08
CA ASN A 33 -10.36 1.57 30.84
C ASN A 33 -11.51 1.35 31.85
N ASP A 34 -12.76 1.57 31.41
CA ASP A 34 -13.97 1.21 32.15
C ASP A 34 -14.46 -0.18 31.71
N ASN A 35 -15.50 -0.72 32.35
CA ASN A 35 -15.98 -2.09 32.15
C ASN A 35 -16.27 -2.45 30.68
N ASP A 36 -16.75 -1.49 29.89
CA ASP A 36 -17.09 -1.74 28.48
C ASP A 36 -16.11 -1.06 27.50
N ILE A 37 -15.47 0.04 27.88
CA ILE A 37 -14.69 0.89 26.96
C ILE A 37 -13.23 0.94 27.37
N TYR A 38 -12.36 0.53 26.44
CA TYR A 38 -10.91 0.65 26.60
C TYR A 38 -10.44 2.08 26.25
N ALA A 39 -10.80 2.58 25.07
CA ALA A 39 -10.31 3.88 24.59
C ALA A 39 -11.34 4.65 23.78
N ASN A 40 -11.35 5.96 23.94
CA ASN A 40 -12.08 6.90 23.10
C ASN A 40 -11.14 7.57 22.10
N ILE A 41 -11.59 7.72 20.87
CA ILE A 41 -10.86 8.34 19.76
C ILE A 41 -11.63 9.55 19.28
N TYR A 42 -10.95 10.70 19.23
CA TYR A 42 -11.55 11.97 18.86
C TYR A 42 -10.88 12.54 17.61
N TRP A 43 -11.68 13.22 16.80
CA TRP A 43 -11.20 14.17 15.80
C TRP A 43 -11.51 15.56 16.33
N GLU A 44 -10.47 16.35 16.60
CA GLU A 44 -10.60 17.58 17.39
C GLU A 44 -11.30 17.27 18.73
N GLU A 45 -12.50 17.81 18.96
CA GLU A 45 -13.31 17.59 20.17
C GLU A 45 -14.45 16.56 19.96
N ALA A 46 -14.65 16.08 18.73
CA ALA A 46 -15.75 15.16 18.40
C ALA A 46 -15.34 13.70 18.64
N LEU A 47 -16.12 12.97 19.43
CA LEU A 47 -15.96 11.52 19.60
C LEU A 47 -16.37 10.81 18.30
N VAL A 48 -15.40 10.18 17.63
CA VAL A 48 -15.62 9.54 16.32
C VAL A 48 -15.60 8.02 16.39
N CYS A 49 -14.87 7.45 17.36
CA CYS A 49 -14.74 6.01 17.52
C CYS A 49 -14.41 5.64 18.96
N GLN A 50 -14.84 4.46 19.36
CA GLN A 50 -14.50 3.83 20.63
C GLN A 50 -13.95 2.44 20.37
N ILE A 51 -13.00 2.03 21.20
CA ILE A 51 -12.50 0.66 21.27
C ILE A 51 -13.01 0.06 22.57
N ASP A 52 -13.71 -1.06 22.49
CA ASP A 52 -14.18 -1.80 23.65
C ASP A 52 -13.07 -2.71 24.24
N GLN A 53 -13.36 -3.39 25.35
CA GLN A 53 -12.44 -4.35 25.97
C GLN A 53 -12.17 -5.59 25.10
N ASN A 54 -13.08 -5.92 24.17
CA ASN A 54 -12.92 -7.00 23.21
C ASN A 54 -12.10 -6.60 21.97
N LYS A 55 -11.68 -5.33 21.90
CA LYS A 55 -10.92 -4.72 20.80
C LYS A 55 -11.78 -4.43 19.57
N ASP A 56 -13.09 -4.50 19.72
CA ASP A 56 -14.03 -4.13 18.67
C ASP A 56 -14.15 -2.60 18.60
N LEU A 57 -14.23 -2.12 17.36
CA LEU A 57 -14.34 -0.69 17.06
C LEU A 57 -15.78 -0.34 16.72
N SER A 58 -16.34 0.65 17.42
CA SER A 58 -17.65 1.24 17.13
C SER A 58 -17.51 2.73 16.85
N GLY A 59 -18.15 3.25 15.81
CA GLY A 59 -18.01 4.67 15.44
C GLY A 59 -18.79 5.08 14.20
N ASP A 60 -18.65 6.35 13.81
CA ASP A 60 -19.32 6.97 12.66
C ASP A 60 -18.53 6.80 11.35
N TRP A 61 -18.70 7.69 10.36
CA TRP A 61 -17.93 7.65 9.12
C TRP A 61 -16.42 7.80 9.36
N SER A 62 -16.01 8.70 10.25
CA SER A 62 -14.61 8.83 10.68
C SER A 62 -14.15 7.56 11.39
N GLY A 63 -15.06 6.91 12.13
CA GLY A 63 -14.87 5.55 12.65
C GLY A 63 -14.49 4.50 11.59
N LYS A 64 -14.95 4.62 10.33
CA LYS A 64 -14.52 3.71 9.25
C LYS A 64 -13.06 3.91 8.85
N ILE A 65 -12.56 5.16 8.88
CA ILE A 65 -11.14 5.45 8.62
C ILE A 65 -10.29 4.89 9.75
N VAL A 66 -10.70 5.12 11.00
CA VAL A 66 -10.06 4.55 12.19
C VAL A 66 -10.02 3.03 12.11
N LYS A 67 -11.13 2.38 11.73
CA LYS A 67 -11.21 0.93 11.53
C LYS A 67 -10.21 0.44 10.48
N LYS A 68 -10.13 1.11 9.32
CA LYS A 68 -9.14 0.78 8.28
C LYS A 68 -7.71 0.85 8.82
N ILE A 69 -7.37 1.93 9.55
CA ILE A 69 -6.05 2.08 10.18
C ILE A 69 -5.79 0.94 11.18
N ALA A 70 -6.80 0.57 11.98
CA ALA A 70 -6.73 -0.48 12.97
C ALA A 70 -6.48 -1.86 12.35
N GLU A 71 -7.20 -2.20 11.28
CA GLU A 71 -7.08 -3.46 10.54
C GLU A 71 -5.72 -3.57 9.86
N GLU A 72 -5.28 -2.54 9.12
CA GLU A 72 -3.95 -2.50 8.50
C GLU A 72 -2.85 -2.66 9.56
N THR A 73 -3.01 -1.99 10.71
CA THR A 73 -2.05 -2.07 11.82
C THR A 73 -2.00 -3.47 12.42
N ALA A 74 -3.15 -4.12 12.60
CA ALA A 74 -3.22 -5.49 13.08
C ALA A 74 -2.47 -6.43 12.14
N GLU A 75 -2.69 -6.30 10.84
CA GLU A 75 -2.09 -7.15 9.81
C GLU A 75 -0.55 -7.13 9.86
N TYR A 76 0.07 -5.95 9.74
CA TYR A 76 1.53 -5.90 9.68
C TYR A 76 2.19 -6.10 11.04
N VAL A 77 1.55 -5.71 12.17
CA VAL A 77 2.10 -5.98 13.50
C VAL A 77 2.07 -7.47 13.78
N PHE A 78 0.96 -8.15 13.46
CA PHE A 78 0.81 -9.58 13.67
C PHE A 78 1.85 -10.34 12.86
N THR A 79 1.91 -10.04 11.56
CA THR A 79 2.83 -10.70 10.64
C THR A 79 4.29 -10.42 11.01
N HIS A 80 4.63 -9.19 11.41
CA HIS A 80 5.98 -8.90 11.89
C HIS A 80 6.33 -9.71 13.15
N ARG A 81 5.42 -9.81 14.12
CA ARG A 81 5.69 -10.52 15.40
C ARG A 81 5.84 -12.03 15.20
N THR A 82 5.06 -12.62 14.30
CA THR A 82 5.06 -14.07 14.05
C THR A 82 6.10 -14.52 13.01
N SER A 83 6.54 -13.64 12.12
CA SER A 83 7.52 -13.97 11.07
C SER A 83 8.95 -14.07 11.57
N SER A 84 9.73 -14.96 10.95
CA SER A 84 11.16 -15.09 11.20
C SER A 84 11.97 -13.87 10.72
N PRO A 85 13.08 -13.51 11.40
CA PRO A 85 13.99 -12.48 10.93
C PRO A 85 14.70 -12.89 9.64
N ILE A 86 14.90 -11.91 8.77
CA ILE A 86 15.62 -12.10 7.50
C ILE A 86 17.02 -11.50 7.58
N LYS A 87 17.98 -12.08 6.85
CA LYS A 87 19.26 -11.42 6.60
C LYS A 87 19.05 -10.52 5.39
N CYS A 88 19.44 -9.25 5.50
CA CYS A 88 19.28 -8.33 4.39
C CYS A 88 20.36 -7.25 4.33
N SER A 89 20.45 -6.62 3.17
CA SER A 89 21.29 -5.43 2.93
C SER A 89 20.57 -4.39 2.09
N ILE A 90 20.97 -3.13 2.22
CA ILE A 90 20.65 -2.05 1.28
C ILE A 90 21.96 -1.44 0.78
N SER A 91 22.12 -1.28 -0.53
CA SER A 91 23.33 -0.66 -1.12
C SER A 91 24.65 -1.23 -0.55
N GLY A 92 24.73 -2.56 -0.40
CA GLY A 92 25.90 -3.26 0.16
C GLY A 92 26.05 -3.21 1.69
N ARG A 93 25.21 -2.45 2.41
CA ARG A 93 25.26 -2.37 3.89
C ARG A 93 24.27 -3.33 4.52
N ARG A 94 24.78 -4.20 5.41
CA ARG A 94 23.96 -5.17 6.14
C ARG A 94 23.00 -4.46 7.11
N LEU A 95 21.75 -4.89 7.10
CA LEU A 95 20.70 -4.42 7.99
C LEU A 95 20.35 -5.50 9.02
N ARG A 96 19.74 -5.07 10.13
CA ARG A 96 19.24 -5.93 11.20
C ARG A 96 17.80 -5.56 11.54
N GLY A 97 17.08 -6.50 12.14
CA GLY A 97 15.73 -6.28 12.67
C GLY A 97 14.61 -6.37 11.64
N PHE A 98 14.91 -6.64 10.37
CA PHE A 98 13.87 -6.87 9.37
C PHE A 98 13.30 -8.28 9.50
N ARG A 99 11.98 -8.36 9.39
CA ARG A 99 11.20 -9.59 9.31
C ARG A 99 10.36 -9.55 8.04
N LYS A 100 10.08 -10.72 7.48
CA LYS A 100 9.28 -10.86 6.26
C LYS A 100 7.80 -10.59 6.59
N LEU A 101 7.16 -9.71 5.85
CA LEU A 101 5.69 -9.55 5.88
C LEU A 101 5.06 -10.39 4.77
N LEU A 102 5.44 -10.12 3.53
CA LEU A 102 4.95 -10.84 2.36
C LEU A 102 6.13 -11.29 1.50
N ALA A 103 5.97 -12.40 0.79
CA ALA A 103 6.90 -12.81 -0.25
C ALA A 103 6.14 -13.51 -1.37
N PHE A 104 6.45 -13.13 -2.60
CA PHE A 104 5.90 -13.72 -3.80
C PHE A 104 6.98 -13.72 -4.88
N ASN A 105 7.17 -14.86 -5.55
CA ASN A 105 8.36 -15.12 -6.36
C ASN A 105 9.64 -14.81 -5.56
N ASP A 106 10.58 -14.08 -6.17
CA ASP A 106 11.77 -13.59 -5.48
C ASP A 106 11.57 -12.22 -4.85
N GLN A 107 10.37 -11.61 -4.89
CA GLN A 107 10.11 -10.32 -4.25
C GLN A 107 9.72 -10.48 -2.78
N VAL A 108 10.05 -9.47 -1.97
CA VAL A 108 9.73 -9.42 -0.54
C VAL A 108 9.24 -8.05 -0.13
N LEU A 109 8.22 -8.03 0.73
CA LEU A 109 7.91 -6.91 1.61
C LEU A 109 8.39 -7.28 3.01
N ALA A 110 9.29 -6.48 3.56
CA ALA A 110 9.83 -6.67 4.90
C ALA A 110 9.55 -5.45 5.76
N ALA A 111 9.49 -5.64 7.07
CA ALA A 111 9.36 -4.56 8.02
C ALA A 111 10.34 -4.72 9.18
N ARG A 112 10.71 -3.60 9.78
CA ARG A 112 11.35 -3.57 11.09
C ARG A 112 10.60 -2.62 12.00
N SER A 113 10.44 -3.00 13.27
CA SER A 113 10.04 -2.07 14.31
C SER A 113 11.21 -1.16 14.69
N ILE A 114 10.94 0.13 14.83
CA ILE A 114 11.85 1.17 15.30
C ILE A 114 11.21 1.75 16.56
N HIS A 115 11.91 1.61 17.69
CA HIS A 115 11.42 2.07 18.98
C HIS A 115 11.02 3.56 18.92
N GLY A 116 9.80 3.88 19.35
CA GLY A 116 9.22 5.24 19.32
C GLY A 116 8.80 5.76 17.93
N SER A 117 9.27 5.18 16.83
CA SER A 117 8.96 5.64 15.46
C SER A 117 8.00 4.72 14.69
N GLY A 118 7.60 3.60 15.29
CA GLY A 118 6.72 2.61 14.67
C GLY A 118 7.46 1.69 13.71
N TYR A 119 6.86 1.41 12.56
CA TYR A 119 7.43 0.48 11.59
C TYR A 119 8.05 1.19 10.40
N GLN A 120 9.18 0.65 9.93
CA GLN A 120 9.74 0.96 8.63
C GLN A 120 9.59 -0.26 7.72
N PHE A 121 8.98 -0.03 6.58
CA PHE A 121 8.77 -1.04 5.55
C PHE A 121 9.84 -0.93 4.48
N ALA A 122 10.14 -2.04 3.83
CA ALA A 122 11.06 -2.07 2.71
C ALA A 122 10.68 -3.18 1.73
N THR A 123 10.78 -2.87 0.45
CA THR A 123 10.61 -3.84 -0.63
C THR A 123 11.97 -4.21 -1.21
N GLY A 124 12.07 -5.40 -1.77
CA GLY A 124 13.31 -5.90 -2.34
C GLY A 124 13.14 -7.29 -2.91
N TYR A 125 14.26 -7.97 -3.13
CA TYR A 125 14.27 -9.31 -3.70
C TYR A 125 15.23 -10.26 -2.99
N ARG A 126 14.97 -11.55 -3.11
CA ARG A 126 15.81 -12.64 -2.62
C ARG A 126 16.98 -12.84 -3.56
N THR A 127 18.18 -13.00 -3.02
CA THR A 127 19.33 -13.41 -3.85
C THR A 127 19.27 -14.91 -4.15
N ILE A 128 19.56 -15.29 -5.39
CA ILE A 128 19.55 -16.69 -5.86
C ILE A 128 20.55 -17.56 -5.05
N LEU A 129 21.61 -16.93 -4.52
CA LEU A 129 22.72 -17.63 -3.88
C LEU A 129 22.41 -18.12 -2.46
N THR A 130 21.40 -17.57 -1.78
CA THR A 130 21.06 -18.00 -0.40
C THR A 130 19.57 -17.84 -0.10
N MET A 131 18.94 -18.91 0.41
CA MET A 131 17.49 -18.95 0.64
C MET A 131 16.94 -17.90 1.63
N ASN A 132 17.78 -17.29 2.47
CA ASN A 132 17.35 -16.31 3.49
C ASN A 132 18.11 -14.98 3.47
N TYR A 133 18.69 -14.60 2.32
CA TYR A 133 19.30 -13.28 2.14
C TYR A 133 18.54 -12.45 1.11
N TYR A 134 18.25 -11.21 1.48
CA TYR A 134 17.45 -10.29 0.69
C TYR A 134 18.20 -8.97 0.46
N ILE A 135 18.11 -8.46 -0.76
CA ILE A 135 18.56 -7.11 -1.10
C ILE A 135 17.32 -6.22 -1.06
N LEU A 136 17.29 -5.28 -0.12
CA LEU A 136 16.20 -4.31 0.04
C LEU A 136 16.55 -3.05 -0.74
N ASP A 137 15.63 -2.54 -1.56
CA ASP A 137 15.90 -1.43 -2.47
C ASP A 137 15.21 -0.14 -2.01
N LYS A 138 13.90 -0.20 -1.75
CA LYS A 138 13.08 0.97 -1.38
C LYS A 138 12.61 0.86 0.05
N ARG A 139 12.50 2.00 0.73
CA ARG A 139 12.03 2.10 2.12
C ARG A 139 10.81 3.00 2.16
N PHE A 140 9.87 2.63 3.03
CA PHE A 140 8.61 3.32 3.19
C PHE A 140 8.30 3.51 4.68
N SER A 141 7.68 4.63 5.00
CA SER A 141 7.09 4.91 6.32
C SER A 141 5.58 4.66 6.34
N ASP A 142 5.00 4.36 5.17
CA ASP A 142 3.59 4.10 4.95
C ASP A 142 3.44 2.66 4.47
N TYR A 143 2.56 1.90 5.14
CA TYR A 143 2.36 0.48 4.86
C TYR A 143 1.70 0.25 3.50
N VAL A 144 0.67 1.05 3.17
CA VAL A 144 -0.09 0.92 1.91
C VAL A 144 0.83 1.16 0.72
N LYS A 145 1.65 2.22 0.77
CA LYS A 145 2.65 2.50 -0.29
C LYS A 145 3.67 1.38 -0.45
N ALA A 146 4.03 0.71 0.65
CA ALA A 146 4.94 -0.44 0.60
C ALA A 146 4.29 -1.68 -0.03
N CYS A 147 3.00 -1.91 0.26
CA CYS A 147 2.20 -2.97 -0.36
C CYS A 147 2.00 -2.73 -1.86
N GLU A 148 1.72 -1.50 -2.28
CA GLU A 148 1.60 -1.13 -3.68
C GLU A 148 2.91 -1.38 -4.44
N ASP A 149 4.05 -0.90 -3.93
CA ASP A 149 5.35 -1.13 -4.56
C ASP A 149 5.72 -2.63 -4.59
N PHE A 150 5.39 -3.38 -3.52
CA PHE A 150 5.56 -4.83 -3.49
C PHE A 150 4.73 -5.51 -4.58
N ALA A 151 3.44 -5.20 -4.67
CA ALA A 151 2.52 -5.83 -5.61
C ALA A 151 2.92 -5.56 -7.07
N LEU A 152 3.34 -4.32 -7.38
CA LEU A 152 3.87 -3.95 -8.70
C LEU A 152 5.15 -4.72 -9.05
N ARG A 153 6.11 -4.80 -8.11
CA ARG A 153 7.38 -5.51 -8.33
C ARG A 153 7.22 -7.02 -8.41
N ALA A 154 6.28 -7.56 -7.65
CA ALA A 154 5.95 -8.98 -7.60
C ALA A 154 5.16 -9.45 -8.84
N GLY A 155 4.70 -8.53 -9.69
CA GLY A 155 3.85 -8.83 -10.83
C GLY A 155 2.44 -9.27 -10.42
N LEU A 156 2.00 -8.92 -9.21
CA LEU A 156 0.66 -9.19 -8.71
C LEU A 156 -0.37 -8.20 -9.27
N ILE A 157 0.09 -7.02 -9.67
CA ILE A 157 -0.70 -6.01 -10.37
C ILE A 157 -0.07 -5.85 -11.76
N ASP A 158 -0.89 -6.02 -12.79
CA ASP A 158 -0.54 -5.58 -14.14
C ASP A 158 -0.49 -4.05 -14.11
N GLN A 159 0.70 -3.48 -14.30
CA GLN A 159 0.92 -2.03 -14.18
C GLN A 159 0.03 -1.22 -15.14
N ASP A 160 -0.49 -1.89 -16.19
CA ASP A 160 -1.35 -1.33 -17.21
C ASP A 160 -2.87 -1.49 -16.91
N ARG A 161 -3.27 -2.14 -15.80
CA ARG A 161 -4.68 -2.43 -15.46
C ARG A 161 -5.00 -2.37 -13.97
N ILE A 162 -4.88 -1.19 -13.36
CA ILE A 162 -5.28 -0.94 -11.95
C ILE A 162 -6.81 -0.80 -11.81
N PHE A 163 -7.48 -0.33 -12.86
CA PHE A 163 -8.94 -0.20 -12.93
C PHE A 163 -9.51 -1.28 -13.85
N SER A 164 -10.72 -1.75 -13.57
CA SER A 164 -11.49 -2.52 -14.56
C SER A 164 -11.83 -1.64 -15.76
N GLU A 165 -12.13 -2.28 -16.90
CA GLU A 165 -12.56 -1.57 -18.11
C GLU A 165 -13.78 -0.66 -17.83
N SER A 166 -14.75 -1.14 -17.05
CA SER A 166 -15.92 -0.35 -16.66
C SER A 166 -15.56 0.86 -15.80
N GLU A 167 -14.67 0.71 -14.82
CA GLU A 167 -14.18 1.82 -14.00
C GLU A 167 -13.40 2.84 -14.84
N MET A 168 -12.57 2.37 -15.77
CA MET A 168 -11.85 3.24 -16.73
C MET A 168 -12.82 4.04 -17.61
N LEU A 169 -13.91 3.43 -18.08
CA LEU A 169 -14.93 4.10 -18.88
C LEU A 169 -15.63 5.21 -18.09
N VAL A 170 -15.96 4.96 -16.81
CA VAL A 170 -16.57 5.96 -15.92
C VAL A 170 -15.61 7.12 -15.66
N ILE A 171 -14.34 6.83 -15.33
CA ILE A 171 -13.32 7.84 -15.09
C ILE A 171 -13.10 8.68 -16.36
N ARG A 172 -12.98 8.04 -17.53
CA ARG A 172 -12.85 8.73 -18.82
C ARG A 172 -14.03 9.67 -19.06
N SER A 173 -15.26 9.19 -18.86
CA SER A 173 -16.47 10.00 -19.03
C SER A 173 -16.50 11.21 -18.11
N GLY A 174 -16.20 11.02 -16.82
CA GLY A 174 -16.20 12.11 -15.84
C GLY A 174 -15.16 13.18 -16.15
N LEU A 175 -13.94 12.78 -16.54
CA LEU A 175 -12.86 13.72 -16.90
C LEU A 175 -13.15 14.47 -18.20
N THR A 176 -13.72 13.80 -19.20
CA THR A 176 -14.15 14.47 -20.45
C THR A 176 -15.27 15.47 -20.17
N GLN A 177 -16.22 15.12 -19.30
CA GLN A 177 -17.31 16.02 -18.90
C GLN A 177 -16.79 17.25 -18.14
N LEU A 178 -15.84 17.07 -17.22
CA LEU A 178 -15.21 18.15 -16.46
C LEU A 178 -14.55 19.19 -17.39
N ILE A 179 -13.80 18.74 -18.40
CA ILE A 179 -13.15 19.64 -19.38
C ILE A 179 -14.20 20.32 -20.27
N SER A 180 -15.27 19.61 -20.61
CA SER A 180 -16.27 20.09 -21.59
C SER A 180 -17.28 21.07 -20.97
N MET A 181 -17.68 20.85 -19.72
CA MET A 181 -18.76 21.62 -19.07
C MET A 181 -18.25 22.76 -18.19
N THR A 182 -17.04 22.65 -17.64
CA THR A 182 -16.49 23.63 -16.69
C THR A 182 -15.04 24.02 -17.02
N PRO A 183 -14.72 24.45 -18.26
CA PRO A 183 -13.34 24.73 -18.67
C PRO A 183 -12.68 25.86 -17.87
N SER A 184 -13.45 26.82 -17.37
CA SER A 184 -12.94 27.92 -16.54
C SER A 184 -12.56 27.52 -15.11
N GLN A 185 -12.94 26.32 -14.67
CA GLN A 185 -12.65 25.79 -13.33
C GLN A 185 -11.42 24.87 -13.32
N VAL A 186 -10.83 24.61 -14.48
CA VAL A 186 -9.67 23.72 -14.62
C VAL A 186 -8.45 24.55 -14.99
N THR A 187 -7.45 24.53 -14.12
CA THR A 187 -6.17 25.20 -14.38
C THR A 187 -5.41 24.53 -15.54
N PHE A 188 -4.42 25.23 -16.09
CA PHE A 188 -3.58 24.68 -17.16
C PHE A 188 -2.79 23.42 -16.72
N GLU A 189 -2.34 23.39 -15.46
CA GLU A 189 -1.62 22.25 -14.89
C GLU A 189 -2.56 21.04 -14.72
N GLU A 190 -3.79 21.27 -14.25
CA GLU A 190 -4.83 20.24 -14.18
C GLU A 190 -5.21 19.74 -15.56
N LEU A 191 -5.36 20.61 -16.57
CA LEU A 191 -5.62 20.19 -17.95
C LEU A 191 -4.53 19.26 -18.49
N LYS A 192 -3.25 19.56 -18.21
CA LYS A 192 -2.12 18.70 -18.59
C LYS A 192 -2.16 17.36 -17.87
N ALA A 193 -2.47 17.36 -16.58
CA ALA A 193 -2.61 16.14 -15.79
C ALA A 193 -3.78 15.27 -16.28
N ILE A 194 -4.95 15.87 -16.52
CA ILE A 194 -6.13 15.20 -17.06
C ILE A 194 -5.84 14.64 -18.45
N GLY A 195 -5.19 15.40 -19.32
CA GLY A 195 -4.75 14.91 -20.64
C GLY A 195 -3.83 13.69 -20.54
N SER A 196 -2.91 13.68 -19.57
CA SER A 196 -2.06 12.50 -19.30
C SER A 196 -2.89 11.28 -18.86
N VAL A 197 -3.88 11.47 -17.97
CA VAL A 197 -4.76 10.40 -17.50
C VAL A 197 -5.63 9.85 -18.63
N LEU A 198 -6.25 10.72 -19.43
CA LEU A 198 -7.09 10.32 -20.57
C LEU A 198 -6.30 9.55 -21.63
N ASN A 199 -5.05 9.95 -21.90
CA ASN A 199 -4.17 9.22 -22.82
C ASN A 199 -3.83 7.82 -22.31
N LYS A 200 -3.50 7.68 -21.02
CA LYS A 200 -3.24 6.37 -20.39
C LYS A 200 -4.46 5.47 -20.47
N ILE A 201 -5.64 5.98 -20.10
CA ILE A 201 -6.90 5.21 -20.20
C ILE A 201 -7.18 4.79 -21.64
N SER A 202 -7.01 5.70 -22.60
CA SER A 202 -7.26 5.40 -24.01
C SER A 202 -6.34 4.29 -24.52
N PHE A 203 -5.07 4.28 -24.12
CA PHE A 203 -4.11 3.23 -24.45
C PHE A 203 -4.51 1.87 -23.86
N CYS A 204 -4.93 1.84 -22.60
CA CYS A 204 -5.36 0.62 -21.90
C CYS A 204 -6.66 0.00 -22.44
N LEU A 205 -7.53 0.83 -23.03
CA LEU A 205 -8.81 0.41 -23.64
C LEU A 205 -8.69 0.01 -25.12
N VAL A 206 -7.51 0.12 -25.75
CA VAL A 206 -7.31 -0.38 -27.12
C VAL A 206 -7.35 -1.92 -27.10
N PRO A 207 -8.14 -2.57 -27.98
CA PRO A 207 -8.15 -4.03 -28.07
C PRO A 207 -6.75 -4.58 -28.38
N LYS A 208 -6.33 -5.63 -27.65
CA LYS A 208 -4.99 -6.24 -27.74
C LYS A 208 -4.57 -6.66 -29.16
N GLU A 209 -5.51 -6.92 -30.06
CA GLU A 209 -5.25 -7.29 -31.46
C GLU A 209 -4.64 -6.15 -32.30
N LYS A 210 -4.86 -4.88 -31.93
CA LYS A 210 -4.28 -3.73 -32.65
C LYS A 210 -2.86 -3.38 -32.19
N GLN A 211 -2.44 -3.81 -31.00
CA GLN A 211 -1.09 -3.54 -30.48
C GLN A 211 -0.02 -4.46 -31.12
N PHE A 212 -0.37 -5.69 -31.50
CA PHE A 212 0.54 -6.60 -32.21
C PHE A 212 0.82 -6.16 -33.65
N ASN A 213 -0.17 -5.58 -34.34
CA ASN A 213 -0.01 -5.17 -35.74
C ASN A 213 0.88 -3.94 -35.93
N SER A 214 1.08 -3.09 -34.90
CA SER A 214 1.97 -1.93 -34.96
C SER A 214 3.43 -2.23 -34.62
N LEU A 215 3.71 -3.36 -33.97
CA LEU A 215 5.09 -3.82 -33.68
C LEU A 215 5.64 -4.67 -34.84
N ASN A 216 4.80 -5.48 -35.49
CA ASN A 216 5.18 -6.33 -36.62
C ASN A 216 5.22 -5.61 -37.98
N SER A 217 4.83 -4.35 -38.06
CA SER A 217 4.89 -3.57 -39.31
C SER A 217 6.25 -2.92 -39.56
N ASN A 218 7.19 -3.01 -38.62
CA ASN A 218 8.57 -2.54 -38.79
C ASN A 218 9.56 -3.65 -39.19
N ASP A 219 9.15 -4.92 -39.23
CA ASP A 219 10.03 -6.04 -39.58
C ASP A 219 9.98 -6.45 -41.07
N HIS A 220 9.17 -5.75 -41.90
CA HIS A 220 9.01 -6.08 -43.32
C HIS A 220 9.82 -5.23 -44.30
N GLU A 221 10.72 -4.35 -43.83
CA GLU A 221 11.52 -3.49 -44.72
C GLU A 221 12.94 -4.02 -45.04
N PHE A 222 13.35 -5.17 -44.49
CA PHE A 222 14.70 -5.74 -44.75
C PHE A 222 14.77 -6.92 -45.74
N ASP A 223 13.63 -7.42 -46.24
CA ASP A 223 13.60 -8.60 -47.12
C ASP A 223 13.55 -8.28 -48.64
N GLN A 224 13.85 -7.05 -49.07
CA GLN A 224 13.84 -6.68 -50.51
C GLN A 224 15.19 -6.22 -51.08
N LEU A 225 16.32 -6.70 -50.55
CA LEU A 225 17.65 -6.41 -51.14
C LEU A 225 18.51 -7.63 -51.48
N GLU A 226 17.91 -8.79 -51.73
CA GLU A 226 18.61 -9.87 -52.44
C GLU A 226 17.75 -10.41 -53.59
N LEU A 227 17.99 -9.88 -54.79
CA LEU A 227 17.95 -10.58 -56.08
C LEU A 227 18.65 -9.74 -57.16
#